data_AF-A0A819P297-F1
#
_entry.id   AF-A0A819P297-F1
#
_cell.length_a   1.000
_cell.length_b   1.000
_cell.length_c   1.000
_cell.angle_alpha   90.00
_cell.angle_beta   90.00
_cell.angle_gamma   90.00
#
_symmetry.space_group_name_H-M   'P 1'
#
loop_
_entity.id
_entity.type
_entity.pdbx_description
1 polymer ?
#
loop_
_entity_poly.entity_id
_entity_poly.type
_entity_poly.pdbx_seq_one_letter_code
_entity_poly.pdbx_strand_id
1 'polypeptide(L)' 'MNHFRVLCRKFMALALMPREHVVSSFREIQADADRLPHGLMEDLLIYFETNWLDDIDLWNVSTSENRTNNVCEGENHK' A
#
# COMPACT_ATOMS: atom_id res chain seq x y z
N MET A 1 -0.22 12.19 16.13
CA MET A 1 -1.09 10.99 15.99
C MET A 1 -2.07 11.04 14.81
N ASN A 2 -2.76 12.15 14.52
CA ASN A 2 -3.76 12.17 13.43
C ASN A 2 -3.15 11.96 12.02
N HIS A 3 -1.99 12.58 11.75
CA HIS A 3 -1.28 12.46 10.46
C HIS A 3 -0.85 11.03 10.12
N PHE A 4 -0.27 10.31 11.09
CA PHE A 4 0.13 8.91 10.91
C PHE A 4 -1.06 8.03 10.48
N ARG A 5 -2.21 8.16 11.15
CA ARG A 5 -3.42 7.39 10.80
C ARG A 5 -3.92 7.69 9.39
N VAL A 6 -3.83 8.95 8.95
CA VAL A 6 -4.17 9.34 7.57
C VAL A 6 -3.22 8.70 6.57
N LEU A 7 -1.91 8.69 6.86
CA LEU A 7 -0.92 8.05 6.00
C LEU A 7 -1.11 6.54 5.90
N CYS A 8 -1.39 5.85 7.01
CA CYS A 8 -1.73 4.42 6.96
C CYS A 8 -2.95 4.16 6.07
N ARG A 9 -3.98 5.03 6.12
CA ARG A 9 -5.15 4.90 5.25
C ARG A 9 -4.82 5.13 3.79
N LYS A 10 -4.03 6.17 3.47
CA LYS A 10 -3.55 6.43 2.10
C LYS A 10 -2.75 5.23 1.58
N PHE A 11 -1.86 4.69 2.40
CA PHE A 11 -1.04 3.53 2.06
C PHE A 11 -1.89 2.28 1.79
N MET A 12 -2.85 1.95 2.67
CA MET A 12 -3.79 0.85 2.42
C MET A 12 -4.64 1.06 1.16
N ALA A 13 -4.98 2.30 0.83
CA ALA A 13 -5.77 2.62 -0.36
C ALA A 13 -5.02 2.37 -1.68
N LEU A 14 -3.68 2.27 -1.67
CA LEU A 14 -2.88 1.98 -2.87
C LEU A 14 -3.34 0.68 -3.56
N ALA A 15 -3.76 -0.33 -2.80
CA ALA A 15 -4.25 -1.60 -3.33
C ALA A 15 -5.53 -1.45 -4.16
N LEU A 16 -6.28 -0.38 -3.96
CA LEU A 16 -7.55 -0.12 -4.63
C LEU A 16 -7.44 0.91 -5.75
N MET A 17 -6.25 1.50 -5.93
CA MET A 17 -6.03 2.54 -6.93
C MET A 17 -5.73 1.95 -8.32
N PRO A 18 -6.14 2.62 -9.41
CA PRO A 18 -5.69 2.25 -10.74
C PRO A 18 -4.17 2.18 -10.81
N ARG A 19 -3.65 1.15 -11.48
CA ARG A 19 -2.23 0.80 -11.57
C ARG A 19 -1.36 2.00 -11.92
N GLU A 20 -1.80 2.81 -12.87
CA GLU A 20 -1.10 4.00 -13.39
C GLU A 20 -0.89 5.10 -12.33
N HIS A 21 -1.66 5.08 -11.24
CA HIS A 21 -1.58 6.09 -10.18
C HIS A 21 -0.83 5.60 -8.94
N VAL A 22 -0.59 4.29 -8.82
CA VAL A 22 0.03 3.68 -7.63
C VAL A 22 1.39 4.29 -7.33
N VAL A 23 2.28 4.35 -8.33
CA VAL A 23 3.66 4.84 -8.13
C VAL A 23 3.67 6.30 -7.71
N SER A 24 2.93 7.17 -8.41
CA SER A 24 2.87 8.59 -8.07
C SER A 24 2.32 8.81 -6.66
N SER A 25 1.24 8.11 -6.29
CA SER A 25 0.65 8.25 -4.96
C SER A 25 1.51 7.64 -3.86
N PHE A 26 2.27 6.58 -4.14
CA PHE A 26 3.26 6.06 -3.21
C PHE A 26 4.37 7.09 -2.94
N ARG A 27 4.88 7.79 -3.97
CA ARG A 27 5.87 8.87 -3.79
C ARG A 27 5.33 10.03 -2.95
N GLU A 28 4.07 10.39 -3.12
CA GLU A 28 3.40 11.39 -2.25
C GLU A 28 3.32 10.92 -0.79
N ILE A 29 3.03 9.64 -0.56
CA ILE A 29 2.99 9.05 0.78
C ILE A 29 4.40 9.06 1.41
N GLN A 30 5.45 8.75 0.66
CA GLN A 30 6.83 8.85 1.16
C GLN A 30 7.16 10.29 1.59
N ALA A 31 6.90 11.28 0.74
CA ALA A 31 7.16 12.68 1.04
C ALA A 31 6.36 13.21 2.25
N ASP A 32 5.11 12.73 2.43
CA ASP A 32 4.31 13.05 3.61
C ASP A 32 4.82 12.31 4.87
N ALA A 33 5.33 11.08 4.73
CA ALA A 33 5.85 10.27 5.82
C ALA A 33 7.17 10.79 6.38
N ASP A 34 8.02 11.44 5.56
CA ASP A 34 9.25 12.11 6.00
C ASP A 34 9.00 13.23 7.03
N ARG A 35 7.75 13.72 7.11
CA ARG A 35 7.31 14.72 8.09
C ARG A 35 6.88 14.10 9.42
N LEU A 36 6.80 12.77 9.52
CA LEU A 36 6.48 12.09 10.76
C LEU A 36 7.71 12.05 11.68
N PRO A 37 7.50 12.22 13.00
CA PRO A 37 8.60 12.11 13.95
C PRO A 37 9.15 10.68 13.98
N HIS A 38 10.47 10.55 14.14
CA HIS A 38 11.17 9.28 14.37
C HIS A 38 11.04 8.23 13.25
N GLY A 39 10.75 8.63 12.00
CA GLY A 39 10.78 7.68 10.87
C GLY A 39 9.75 6.54 10.97
N LEU A 40 8.60 6.78 11.61
CA LEU A 40 7.59 5.75 11.95
C LEU A 40 7.11 4.82 10.81
N MET A 41 7.35 5.17 9.56
CA MET A 41 6.96 4.38 8.38
C MET A 41 8.14 4.03 7.46
N GLU A 42 9.37 4.44 7.80
CA GLU A 42 10.53 4.36 6.91
C GLU A 42 10.78 2.92 6.43
N ASP A 43 10.97 1.98 7.35
CA ASP A 43 11.22 0.57 7.01
C ASP A 43 10.08 -0.07 6.21
N LEU A 44 8.83 0.27 6.54
CA LEU A 44 7.65 -0.23 5.83
C LEU A 44 7.63 0.27 4.39
N LEU A 45 7.92 1.55 4.17
CA LEU A 45 7.94 2.16 2.85
C LEU A 45 9.10 1.63 2.01
N ILE A 46 10.29 1.46 2.60
CA ILE A 46 11.44 0.84 1.92
C ILE A 46 11.10 -0.60 1.50
N TYR A 47 10.51 -1.38 2.41
CA TYR A 47 10.09 -2.75 2.11
C TYR A 47 9.06 -2.77 0.98
N PHE A 48 8.05 -1.90 1.03
CA PHE A 48 7.01 -1.85 0.00
C PHE A 48 7.59 -1.46 -1.36
N GLU A 49 8.44 -0.43 -1.40
CA GLU A 49 9.13 -0.01 -2.62
C GLU A 49 9.95 -1.15 -3.24
N THR A 50 10.72 -1.85 -2.42
CA THR A 50 11.65 -2.89 -2.89
C THR A 50 10.94 -4.15 -3.39
N ASN A 51 9.79 -4.52 -2.78
CA ASN A 51 9.18 -5.82 -3.01
C ASN A 51 7.86 -5.77 -3.79
N TRP A 52 7.20 -4.60 -3.85
CA TRP A 52 5.82 -4.52 -4.33
C TRP A 52 5.60 -3.49 -5.43
N LEU A 53 6.45 -2.47 -5.59
CA LEU A 53 6.28 -1.49 -6.66
C LEU A 53 6.64 -2.01 -8.05
N ASP A 54 7.53 -2.99 -8.16
CA ASP A 54 7.91 -3.58 -9.45
C ASP A 54 6.83 -4.55 -9.98
N ASP A 55 6.06 -5.17 -9.07
CA ASP A 55 5.04 -6.17 -9.36
C ASP A 55 3.64 -5.74 -8.90
N ILE A 56 3.19 -4.55 -9.30
CA ILE A 56 1.90 -3.94 -8.88
C ILE A 56 0.71 -4.88 -9.10
N ASP A 57 0.69 -5.58 -10.23
CA ASP A 57 -0.43 -6.42 -10.65
C ASP A 57 -0.65 -7.66 -9.76
N LEU A 58 0.33 -8.01 -8.90
CA LEU A 58 0.23 -9.14 -7.97
C LEU A 58 -0.69 -8.86 -6.77
N TRP A 59 -0.78 -7.61 -6.33
CA TRP A 59 -1.46 -7.22 -5.09
C TRP A 59 -2.49 -6.11 -5.28
N ASN A 60 -2.42 -5.40 -6.40
CA ASN A 60 -3.41 -4.40 -6.73
C ASN A 60 -4.74 -5.07 -7.11
N VAL A 61 -5.79 -4.72 -6.38
CA VAL A 61 -7.14 -5.28 -6.55
C VAL A 61 -8.11 -4.26 -7.15
N SER A 62 -7.61 -3.20 -7.79
CA SER A 62 -8.45 -2.14 -8.37
C SER A 62 -9.39 -2.66 -9.46
N THR A 63 -8.92 -3.64 -10.23
CA THR A 63 -9.66 -4.31 -11.32
C THR A 63 -10.27 -5.65 -10.89
N SER A 64 -9.97 -6.14 -9.68
CA SER A 64 -10.51 -7.41 -9.18
C SER A 64 -12.00 -7.28 -8.90
N GLU A 65 -12.80 -8.23 -9.40
CA GLU A 65 -14.24 -8.31 -9.14
C GLU A 65 -14.53 -8.44 -7.64
N ASN A 66 -13.68 -9.20 -6.92
CA ASN A 66 -13.64 -9.22 -5.47
C ASN A 66 -12.45 -8.40 -4.97
N ARG A 67 -12.73 -7.22 -4.41
CA ARG A 67 -11.73 -6.32 -3.83
C ARG A 67 -11.27 -6.74 -2.42
N THR A 68 -11.35 -8.03 -2.13
CA THR A 68 -10.93 -8.63 -0.86
C THR A 68 -9.91 -9.73 -1.14
N ASN A 69 -8.93 -9.88 -0.26
CA ASN A 69 -7.93 -10.95 -0.32
C ASN A 69 -8.51 -12.33 0.09
N ASN A 70 -9.84 -12.46 0.27
CA ASN A 70 -10.50 -13.66 0.79
C ASN A 70 -10.20 -14.92 -0.04
N VAL A 71 -9.82 -14.78 -1.30
CA VAL A 71 -9.45 -15.92 -2.16
C VAL A 71 -8.10 -16.50 -1.75
N CYS A 72 -7.14 -15.67 -1.30
CA CYS A 72 -5.84 -16.14 -0.81
C CYS A 72 -5.89 -16.66 0.63
N GLU A 73 -6.79 -16.13 1.47
CA GLU A 73 -6.94 -16.61 2.87
C GLU A 73 -7.78 -17.89 2.97
N GLY A 74 -8.67 -18.15 2.01
CA GLY A 74 -9.59 -19.30 2.03
C GLY A 74 -8.96 -20.65 1.69
N GLU A 75 -7.79 -20.69 1.03
CA GLU A 75 -7.13 -21.96 0.65
C GLU A 75 -6.28 -22.59 1.77
N ASN A 76 -5.90 -21.81 2.80
CA ASN A 76 -5.11 -22.33 3.93
C ASN A 76 -5.96 -22.96 5.06
N HIS A 77 -7.27 -23.11 4.85
CA HIS A 77 -8.22 -23.63 5.84
C HIS A 77 -8.96 -24.91 5.40
N LYS A 78 -8.38 -25.72 4.50
CA LYS A 78 -8.88 -27.07 4.20
C LYS A 78 -7.98 -28.16 4.76
#